data_AF-A0A948F3V6-F1
#
_entry.id   AF-A0A948F3V6-F1
#
_cell.length_a   1.000
_cell.length_b   1.000
_cell.length_c   1.000
_cell.angle_alpha   90.00
_cell.angle_beta   90.00
_cell.angle_gamma   90.00
#
_symmetry.space_group_name_H-M   'P 1'
#
loop_
_entity.id
_entity.type
_entity.pdbx_description
1 polymer ?
#
loop_
_entity_poly.entity_id
_entity_poly.type
_entity_poly.pdbx_seq_one_letter_code
_entity_poly.pdbx_strand_id
1 'polypeptide(L)'
;MDVQIIVAIISSTVAIVTLLITSIYRYLELKEVRNAERRKEINSKLNDFYGPIISYLNVVKALYKLFFSNKPQNFRTLTYLLDPNQEYQTDKGIVKVKLSEVDKKLLSEIIETERKIEDLILTKSGLIDDDKLTFGHMSSKAVSSQTINDTSLIATVLSHFRLLRMAYNNEIKGDIEKFKGFVYPRQFDIEIKKKIDDLRNELKILDNNKIVDFIHEFFKN
;
A
#
# COMPACT_ATOMS: atom_id res chain seq x y z
N MET A 1 -30.07 -12.85 -66.20
CA MET A 1 -29.56 -12.11 -65.03
C MET A 1 -28.28 -11.45 -65.47
N ASP A 2 -28.23 -10.11 -65.48
CA ASP A 2 -27.08 -9.38 -66.00
C ASP A 2 -25.83 -9.66 -65.16
N VAL A 3 -24.72 -9.92 -65.84
CA VAL A 3 -23.40 -10.15 -65.22
C VAL A 3 -23.05 -9.02 -64.25
N GLN A 4 -23.49 -7.80 -64.54
CA GLN A 4 -23.30 -6.62 -63.68
C GLN A 4 -23.98 -6.75 -62.30
N ILE A 5 -25.16 -7.39 -62.22
CA ILE A 5 -25.88 -7.59 -60.95
C ILE A 5 -25.14 -8.60 -60.07
N ILE A 6 -24.59 -9.66 -60.66
CA ILE A 6 -23.81 -10.69 -59.94
C ILE A 6 -22.53 -10.08 -59.37
N VAL A 7 -21.80 -9.30 -60.18
CA VAL A 7 -20.56 -8.62 -59.77
C VAL A 7 -20.84 -7.64 -58.63
N ALA A 8 -21.93 -6.87 -58.68
CA ALA A 8 -22.31 -5.92 -57.64
C ALA A 8 -22.67 -6.61 -56.30
N ILE A 9 -23.34 -7.77 -56.34
CA ILE A 9 -23.67 -8.55 -55.14
C ILE A 9 -22.39 -9.11 -54.50
N ILE A 10 -21.47 -9.64 -55.32
CA ILE A 10 -20.19 -10.17 -54.84
C ILE A 10 -19.35 -9.05 -54.22
N SER A 11 -19.19 -7.90 -54.88
CA SER A 11 -18.40 -6.78 -54.37
C SER A 11 -18.97 -6.21 -53.07
N SER A 12 -20.30 -6.12 -52.96
CA SER A 12 -20.97 -5.64 -51.74
C SER A 12 -20.80 -6.62 -50.57
N THR A 13 -20.88 -7.92 -50.85
CA THR A 13 -20.67 -8.97 -49.84
C THR A 13 -19.24 -8.94 -49.31
N VAL A 14 -18.24 -8.85 -50.21
CA VAL A 14 -16.83 -8.74 -49.83
C VAL A 14 -16.61 -7.49 -48.99
N ALA A 15 -17.14 -6.33 -49.39
CA ALA A 15 -17.00 -5.10 -48.62
C ALA A 15 -17.58 -5.20 -47.19
N ILE A 16 -18.75 -5.83 -47.03
CA ILE A 16 -19.37 -6.04 -45.71
C ILE A 16 -18.50 -6.96 -44.85
N VAL A 17 -18.02 -8.07 -45.41
CA VAL A 17 -17.13 -9.00 -44.70
C VAL A 17 -15.84 -8.31 -44.29
N THR A 18 -15.23 -7.52 -45.18
CA THR A 18 -14.02 -6.74 -44.86
C THR A 18 -14.29 -5.76 -43.72
N LEU A 19 -15.39 -5.00 -43.75
CA LEU A 19 -15.75 -4.06 -42.68
C LEU A 19 -15.95 -4.76 -41.33
N LEU A 20 -16.63 -5.92 -41.32
CA LEU A 20 -16.83 -6.70 -40.10
C LEU A 20 -15.51 -7.22 -39.54
N ILE A 21 -14.65 -7.76 -40.40
CA ILE A 21 -13.32 -8.24 -40.02
C ILE A 21 -12.48 -7.08 -39.46
N THR A 22 -12.42 -5.94 -40.16
CA THR A 22 -11.69 -4.75 -39.68
C THR A 22 -12.23 -4.23 -38.35
N SER A 23 -13.55 -4.25 -38.15
CA SER A 23 -14.17 -3.84 -36.88
C SER A 23 -13.74 -4.75 -35.72
N ILE A 24 -13.74 -6.07 -35.94
CA ILE A 24 -13.28 -7.05 -34.95
C ILE A 24 -11.79 -6.85 -34.63
N TYR A 25 -10.94 -6.68 -35.65
CA TYR A 25 -9.50 -6.44 -35.45
C TYR A 25 -9.26 -5.16 -34.63
N ARG A 26 -9.93 -4.04 -34.97
CA ARG A 26 -9.81 -2.80 -34.20
C ARG A 26 -10.25 -2.97 -32.75
N TYR A 27 -11.31 -3.73 -32.50
CA TYR A 27 -11.77 -4.01 -31.13
C TYR A 27 -10.72 -4.80 -30.33
N LEU A 28 -10.12 -5.82 -30.95
CA LEU A 28 -9.05 -6.61 -30.32
C LEU A 28 -7.80 -5.76 -30.06
N GLU A 29 -7.36 -4.98 -31.04
CA GLU A 29 -6.21 -4.07 -30.90
C GLU A 29 -6.42 -3.06 -29.76
N LEU A 30 -7.59 -2.43 -29.68
CA LEU A 30 -7.93 -1.49 -28.59
C LEU A 30 -7.93 -2.20 -27.22
N LYS A 31 -8.44 -3.43 -27.15
CA LYS A 31 -8.42 -4.23 -25.93
C LYS A 31 -6.98 -4.55 -25.51
N GLU A 32 -6.09 -4.87 -26.45
CA GLU A 32 -4.69 -5.15 -26.17
C GLU A 32 -3.91 -3.92 -25.70
N VAL A 33 -4.10 -2.77 -26.37
CA VAL A 33 -3.51 -1.49 -25.98
C VAL A 33 -3.94 -1.13 -24.57
N ARG A 34 -5.24 -1.19 -24.27
CA ARG A 34 -5.77 -0.93 -22.93
C ARG A 34 -5.20 -1.89 -21.88
N ASN A 35 -5.11 -3.18 -22.21
CA ASN A 35 -4.51 -4.17 -21.31
C ASN A 35 -3.01 -3.91 -21.09
N ALA A 36 -2.28 -3.43 -22.11
CA ALA A 36 -0.87 -3.07 -22.00
C ALA A 36 -0.66 -1.83 -21.11
N GLU A 37 -1.49 -0.80 -21.28
CA GLU A 37 -1.51 0.37 -20.42
C GLU A 37 -1.82 -0.02 -18.98
N ARG A 38 -2.83 -0.86 -18.76
CA ARG A 38 -3.20 -1.33 -17.42
C ARG A 38 -2.07 -2.13 -16.76
N ARG A 39 -1.39 -3.02 -17.50
CA ARG A 39 -0.20 -3.72 -16.98
C ARG A 39 0.91 -2.75 -16.59
N LYS A 40 1.16 -1.72 -17.40
CA LYS A 40 2.16 -0.69 -17.11
C LYS A 40 1.80 0.07 -15.83
N GLU A 41 0.54 0.45 -15.67
CA GLU A 41 0.03 1.11 -14.47
C GLU A 41 0.19 0.24 -13.23
N ILE A 42 -0.23 -1.04 -13.28
CA ILE A 42 -0.09 -1.96 -12.14
C ILE A 42 1.38 -2.17 -11.79
N ASN A 43 2.25 -2.36 -12.79
CA ASN A 43 3.68 -2.50 -12.55
C ASN A 43 4.29 -1.24 -11.93
N SER A 44 3.87 -0.05 -12.34
CA SER A 44 4.29 1.20 -11.69
C SER A 44 3.84 1.24 -10.23
N LYS A 45 2.58 0.91 -9.92
CA LYS A 45 2.09 0.84 -8.54
C LYS A 45 2.90 -0.16 -7.69
N LEU A 46 3.14 -1.36 -8.21
CA LEU A 46 3.87 -2.41 -7.50
C LEU A 46 5.35 -2.05 -7.29
N ASN A 47 6.03 -1.55 -8.32
CA ASN A 47 7.47 -1.31 -8.27
C ASN A 47 7.84 0.02 -7.63
N ASP A 48 7.03 1.06 -7.88
CA ASP A 48 7.37 2.42 -7.47
C ASP A 48 6.79 2.79 -6.10
N PHE A 49 5.79 2.04 -5.60
CA PHE A 49 5.10 2.35 -4.35
C PHE A 49 4.94 1.16 -3.41
N TYR A 50 4.08 0.19 -3.75
CA TYR A 50 3.67 -0.85 -2.80
C TYR A 50 4.83 -1.80 -2.43
N GLY A 51 5.69 -2.14 -3.39
CA GLY A 51 6.89 -2.97 -3.18
C GLY A 51 7.90 -2.31 -2.23
N PRO A 52 8.33 -1.06 -2.50
CA PRO A 52 9.20 -0.33 -1.58
C PRO A 52 8.57 -0.12 -0.19
N ILE A 53 7.27 0.20 -0.09
CA ILE A 53 6.58 0.33 1.22
C ILE A 53 6.69 -0.97 2.01
N ILE A 54 6.31 -2.11 1.42
CA ILE A 54 6.28 -3.37 2.19
C ILE A 54 7.69 -3.81 2.60
N SER A 55 8.71 -3.50 1.79
CA SER A 55 10.11 -3.70 2.14
C SER A 55 10.49 -2.92 3.39
N TYR A 56 10.24 -1.61 3.42
CA TYR A 56 10.52 -0.77 4.58
C TYR A 56 9.73 -1.17 5.82
N LEU A 57 8.44 -1.51 5.68
CA LEU A 57 7.63 -2.01 6.80
C LEU A 57 8.20 -3.30 7.40
N ASN A 58 8.69 -4.22 6.57
CA ASN A 58 9.32 -5.45 7.05
C ASN A 58 10.63 -5.15 7.80
N VAL A 59 11.44 -4.20 7.32
CA VAL A 59 12.65 -3.73 8.02
C VAL A 59 12.28 -3.14 9.39
N VAL A 60 11.34 -2.19 9.44
CA VAL A 60 10.85 -1.58 10.69
C VAL A 60 10.35 -2.65 11.67
N LYS A 61 9.56 -3.61 11.19
CA LYS A 61 9.05 -4.71 12.02
C LYS A 61 10.17 -5.59 12.58
N ALA A 62 11.19 -5.89 11.79
CA ALA A 62 12.35 -6.67 12.24
C ALA A 62 13.16 -5.90 13.30
N LEU A 63 13.40 -4.60 13.08
CA LEU A 63 14.10 -3.75 14.04
C LEU A 63 13.33 -3.62 15.36
N TYR A 64 12.01 -3.41 15.31
CA TYR A 64 11.18 -3.39 16.50
C TYR A 64 11.22 -4.72 17.25
N LYS A 65 11.22 -5.87 16.55
CA LYS A 65 11.36 -7.18 17.21
C LYS A 65 12.65 -7.29 18.04
N LEU A 66 13.75 -6.74 17.53
CA LEU A 66 15.03 -6.70 18.25
C LEU A 66 14.97 -5.72 19.43
N PHE A 67 14.47 -4.50 19.19
CA PHE A 67 14.36 -3.44 20.19
C PHE A 67 13.49 -3.81 21.40
N PHE A 68 12.39 -4.53 21.16
CA PHE A 68 11.45 -4.95 22.21
C PHE A 68 11.87 -6.24 22.95
N SER A 69 12.91 -6.95 22.50
CA SER A 69 13.26 -8.29 22.99
C SER A 69 13.53 -8.38 24.50
N ASN A 70 14.01 -7.30 25.11
CA ASN A 70 14.36 -7.18 26.53
C ASN A 70 13.52 -6.12 27.25
N LYS A 71 12.35 -5.77 26.71
CA LYS A 71 11.47 -4.72 27.26
C LYS A 71 10.23 -5.33 27.95
N PRO A 72 9.66 -4.66 28.97
CA PRO A 72 8.38 -5.05 29.56
C PRO A 72 7.25 -5.17 28.52
N GLN A 73 6.26 -6.04 28.76
CA GLN A 73 5.14 -6.25 27.81
C GLN A 73 4.27 -5.00 27.59
N ASN A 74 4.14 -4.16 28.62
CA ASN A 74 3.45 -2.88 28.59
C ASN A 74 4.34 -1.72 28.09
N PHE A 75 5.60 -1.97 27.74
CA PHE A 75 6.48 -0.96 27.19
C PHE A 75 5.89 -0.38 25.90
N ARG A 76 5.91 0.94 25.77
CA ARG A 76 5.49 1.68 24.57
C ARG A 76 6.54 2.73 24.26
N THR A 77 7.05 2.71 23.03
CA THR A 77 8.16 3.57 22.62
C THR A 77 7.81 5.04 22.76
N LEU A 78 6.63 5.47 22.30
CA LEU A 78 6.22 6.87 22.37
C LEU A 78 6.12 7.36 23.82
N THR A 79 5.45 6.60 24.70
CA THR A 79 5.34 7.01 26.10
C THR A 79 6.70 7.03 26.79
N TYR A 80 7.59 6.08 26.45
CA TYR A 80 8.97 6.06 26.92
C TYR A 80 9.74 7.33 26.54
N LEU A 81 9.62 7.77 25.29
CA LEU A 81 10.31 8.96 24.83
C LEU A 81 9.77 10.24 25.47
N LEU A 82 8.48 10.30 25.76
CA LEU A 82 7.84 11.44 26.44
C LEU A 82 8.21 11.52 27.94
N ASP A 83 8.39 10.37 28.59
CA ASP A 83 8.84 10.26 29.99
C ASP A 83 9.81 9.07 30.17
N PRO A 84 11.12 9.30 30.01
CA PRO A 84 12.12 8.25 30.17
C PRO A 84 12.23 7.69 31.60
N ASN A 85 11.66 8.38 32.59
CA ASN A 85 11.71 7.98 34.00
C ASN A 85 10.52 7.12 34.42
N GLN A 86 9.58 6.84 33.50
CA GLN A 86 8.37 6.09 33.83
C GLN A 86 8.68 4.68 34.34
N GLU A 87 7.79 4.22 35.21
CA GLU A 87 7.90 2.93 35.87
C GLU A 87 6.98 1.91 35.20
N TYR A 88 7.52 0.71 34.93
CA TYR A 88 6.78 -0.38 34.31
C TYR A 88 6.55 -1.49 35.32
N GLN A 89 5.29 -1.87 35.52
CA GLN A 89 4.95 -3.06 36.29
C GLN A 89 5.25 -4.33 35.48
N THR A 90 5.93 -5.28 36.12
CA THR A 90 6.24 -6.61 35.61
C THR A 90 5.96 -7.66 36.68
N ASP A 91 5.94 -8.94 36.30
CA ASP A 91 5.79 -10.06 37.25
C ASP A 91 6.88 -10.09 38.34
N LYS A 92 8.01 -9.41 38.10
CA LYS A 92 9.16 -9.32 39.01
C LYS A 92 9.20 -8.02 39.82
N GLY A 93 8.14 -7.21 39.75
CA GLY A 93 8.04 -5.91 40.40
C GLY A 93 8.14 -4.73 39.42
N ILE A 94 8.45 -3.56 39.97
CA ILE A 94 8.55 -2.31 39.20
C ILE A 94 9.94 -2.18 38.60
N VAL A 95 10.01 -1.91 37.30
CA VAL A 95 11.27 -1.78 36.55
C VAL A 95 11.31 -0.44 35.82
N LYS A 96 12.47 0.22 35.86
CA LYS A 96 12.76 1.39 35.02
C LYS A 96 13.59 0.96 33.83
N VAL A 97 13.15 1.33 32.63
CA VAL A 97 13.85 1.00 31.38
C VAL A 97 14.90 2.07 31.09
N LYS A 98 16.13 1.64 30.85
CA LYS A 98 17.20 2.49 30.32
C LYS A 98 17.61 1.96 28.96
N LEU A 99 17.54 2.80 27.92
CA LEU A 99 18.02 2.41 26.59
C LEU A 99 19.55 2.29 26.59
N SER A 100 20.04 1.14 26.13
CA SER A 100 21.45 0.96 25.77
C SER A 100 21.82 1.73 24.51
N GLU A 101 23.12 1.85 24.19
CA GLU A 101 23.55 2.46 22.92
C GLU A 101 23.03 1.67 21.71
N VAL A 102 22.92 0.35 21.83
CA VAL A 102 22.32 -0.51 20.79
C VAL A 102 20.85 -0.17 20.62
N ASP A 103 20.10 -0.04 21.71
CA ASP A 103 18.68 0.35 21.67
C ASP A 103 18.47 1.70 20.99
N LYS A 104 19.31 2.69 21.34
CA LYS A 104 19.27 4.02 20.71
C LYS A 104 19.55 3.96 19.22
N LYS A 105 20.51 3.14 18.80
CA LYS A 105 20.84 2.97 17.38
C LYS A 105 19.73 2.25 16.61
N LEU A 106 19.11 1.22 17.19
CA LEU A 106 17.95 0.55 16.61
C LEU A 106 16.77 1.53 16.43
N LEU A 107 16.49 2.33 17.46
CA LEU A 107 15.41 3.31 17.41
C LEU A 107 15.68 4.42 16.36
N SER A 108 16.94 4.88 16.25
CA SER A 108 17.36 5.79 15.19
C SER A 108 17.08 5.22 13.80
N GLU A 109 17.42 3.95 13.56
CA GLU A 109 17.21 3.31 12.25
C GLU A 109 15.72 3.09 11.94
N ILE A 110 14.92 2.78 12.96
CA ILE A 110 13.46 2.71 12.85
C ILE A 110 12.90 4.04 12.36
N ILE A 111 13.24 5.14 13.04
CA ILE A 111 12.73 6.48 12.71
C ILE A 111 13.17 6.91 11.32
N GLU A 112 14.41 6.62 10.95
CA GLU A 112 14.92 6.92 9.61
C GLU A 112 14.21 6.10 8.53
N THR A 113 13.89 4.84 8.80
CA THR A 113 13.13 4.00 7.86
C THR A 113 11.68 4.47 7.77
N GLU A 114 11.05 4.85 8.89
CA GLU A 114 9.71 5.45 8.93
C GLU A 114 9.66 6.76 8.12
N ARG A 115 10.73 7.57 8.16
CA ARG A 115 10.88 8.77 7.31
C ARG A 115 10.89 8.43 5.82
N LYS A 116 11.59 7.36 5.41
CA LYS A 116 11.56 6.89 4.02
C LYS A 116 10.16 6.44 3.59
N ILE A 117 9.39 5.82 4.49
CA ILE A 117 7.99 5.46 4.23
C ILE A 117 7.15 6.73 4.07
N GLU A 118 7.29 7.70 4.96
CA GLU A 118 6.62 9.00 4.87
C GLU A 118 6.92 9.69 3.53
N ASP A 119 8.19 9.82 3.17
CA ASP A 119 8.61 10.45 1.90
C ASP A 119 8.02 9.72 0.70
N LEU A 120 7.99 8.38 0.74
CA LEU A 120 7.40 7.58 -0.33
C LEU A 120 5.88 7.81 -0.45
N ILE A 121 5.16 7.85 0.67
CA ILE A 121 3.72 8.17 0.70
C ILE A 121 3.46 9.56 0.12
N LEU A 122 4.25 10.57 0.50
CA LEU A 122 4.05 11.94 0.04
C LEU A 122 4.37 12.09 -1.45
N THR A 123 5.51 11.55 -1.89
CA THR A 123 6.01 11.72 -3.27
C THR A 123 5.31 10.84 -4.30
N LYS A 124 4.76 9.70 -3.88
CA LYS A 124 4.05 8.74 -4.74
C LYS A 124 2.57 8.61 -4.41
N SER A 125 2.00 9.62 -3.75
CA SER A 125 0.58 9.67 -3.39
C SER A 125 -0.36 9.44 -4.59
N GLY A 126 0.00 9.89 -5.79
CA GLY A 126 -0.77 9.64 -7.02
C GLY A 126 -0.85 8.18 -7.48
N LEU A 127 -0.03 7.29 -6.90
CA LEU A 127 -0.09 5.84 -7.14
C LEU A 127 -1.00 5.11 -6.14
N ILE A 128 -1.56 5.83 -5.16
CA ILE A 128 -2.45 5.30 -4.12
C ILE A 128 -3.89 5.45 -4.61
N ASP A 129 -4.48 4.35 -5.05
CA ASP A 129 -5.84 4.29 -5.59
C ASP A 129 -6.78 3.42 -4.72
N ASP A 130 -6.44 3.23 -3.44
CA ASP A 130 -7.23 2.45 -2.51
C ASP A 130 -7.94 3.37 -1.51
N ASP A 131 -9.26 3.47 -1.65
CA ASP A 131 -10.12 4.27 -0.81
C ASP A 131 -9.96 3.93 0.68
N LYS A 132 -9.63 2.69 1.05
CA LYS A 132 -9.44 2.33 2.46
C LYS A 132 -8.17 2.92 3.07
N LEU A 133 -7.19 3.22 2.23
CA LEU A 133 -5.95 3.87 2.65
C LEU A 133 -6.14 5.39 2.76
N THR A 134 -6.92 5.97 1.84
CA THR A 134 -7.06 7.42 1.62
C THR A 134 -8.30 8.03 2.26
N PHE A 135 -9.39 7.28 2.44
CA PHE A 135 -10.68 7.77 2.92
C PHE A 135 -11.28 6.80 3.97
N GLY A 136 -11.44 7.28 5.21
CA GLY A 136 -12.22 6.59 6.24
C GLY A 136 -11.47 5.48 6.98
N HIS A 137 -10.91 5.81 8.15
CA HIS A 137 -10.61 4.82 9.16
C HIS A 137 -11.46 5.08 10.42
N MET A 138 -12.44 4.22 10.68
CA MET A 138 -13.12 4.19 11.98
C MET A 138 -12.21 3.49 13.01
N SER A 139 -11.53 4.26 13.84
CA SER A 139 -10.75 3.70 14.95
C SER A 139 -11.69 3.16 16.04
N SER A 140 -11.69 1.84 16.24
CA SER A 140 -12.59 1.12 17.15
C SER A 140 -12.34 1.35 18.65
N LYS A 141 -11.41 2.21 19.10
CA LYS A 141 -11.18 2.42 20.54
C LYS A 141 -10.88 3.88 20.92
N ALA A 142 -11.83 4.44 21.68
CA ALA A 142 -11.75 5.55 22.62
C ALA A 142 -10.63 6.58 22.41
N VAL A 143 -10.94 7.61 21.62
CA VAL A 143 -10.32 8.93 21.77
C VAL A 143 -11.37 9.83 22.42
N SER A 144 -11.04 10.36 23.59
CA SER A 144 -11.89 11.26 24.36
C SER A 144 -12.24 12.51 23.54
N SER A 145 -13.56 12.72 23.37
CA SER A 145 -14.21 14.02 23.20
C SER A 145 -13.57 15.01 22.20
N GLN A 146 -13.41 14.60 20.95
CA GLN A 146 -13.69 15.38 19.73
C GLN A 146 -13.54 14.39 18.57
N THR A 147 -14.63 14.13 17.86
CA THR A 147 -14.78 13.02 16.91
C THR A 147 -13.86 13.17 15.69
N ILE A 148 -12.64 12.62 15.74
CA ILE A 148 -11.79 12.43 14.56
C ILE A 148 -12.22 11.12 13.87
N ASN A 149 -13.45 11.09 13.33
CA ASN A 149 -13.98 9.90 12.63
C ASN A 149 -13.62 9.86 11.12
N ASP A 150 -12.95 10.90 10.60
CA ASP A 150 -12.72 11.06 9.16
C ASP A 150 -11.23 11.02 8.76
N THR A 151 -10.34 10.61 9.67
CA THR A 151 -8.90 10.57 9.34
C THR A 151 -8.55 9.28 8.63
N SER A 152 -7.90 9.41 7.47
CA SER A 152 -7.46 8.27 6.67
C SER A 152 -6.43 7.42 7.41
N LEU A 153 -6.33 6.15 7.01
CA LEU A 153 -5.35 5.24 7.58
C LEU A 153 -3.92 5.75 7.35
N ILE A 154 -3.65 6.30 6.16
CA ILE A 154 -2.39 6.96 5.84
C ILE A 154 -2.12 8.14 6.79
N ALA A 155 -3.09 9.03 7.00
CA ALA A 155 -2.89 10.17 7.88
C ALA A 155 -2.61 9.75 9.33
N THR A 156 -3.22 8.66 9.80
CA THR A 156 -2.95 8.07 11.11
C THR A 156 -1.52 7.52 11.21
N VAL A 157 -1.05 6.81 10.18
CA VAL A 157 0.33 6.29 10.10
C VAL A 157 1.35 7.42 10.06
N LEU A 158 1.13 8.43 9.22
CA LEU A 158 2.02 9.59 9.11
C LEU A 158 2.10 10.35 10.43
N SER A 159 0.95 10.52 11.11
CA SER A 159 0.91 11.11 12.44
C SER A 159 1.71 10.28 13.45
N HIS A 160 1.65 8.94 13.33
CA HIS A 160 2.46 8.04 14.17
C HIS A 160 3.96 8.27 14.00
N PHE A 161 4.44 8.23 12.75
CA PHE A 161 5.85 8.44 12.44
C PHE A 161 6.34 9.82 12.90
N ARG A 162 5.54 10.87 12.67
CA ARG A 162 5.86 12.24 13.08
C ARG A 162 5.95 12.38 14.59
N LEU A 163 4.94 11.92 15.32
CA LEU A 163 4.93 12.04 16.79
C LEU A 163 6.08 11.25 17.42
N LEU A 164 6.38 10.05 16.92
CA LEU A 164 7.51 9.27 17.41
C LEU A 164 8.84 9.99 17.15
N ARG A 165 9.03 10.54 15.96
CA ARG A 165 10.22 11.32 15.59
C ARG A 165 10.37 12.59 16.43
N MET A 166 9.29 13.35 16.62
CA MET A 166 9.29 14.55 17.48
C MET A 166 9.65 14.20 18.92
N ALA A 167 9.10 13.12 19.47
CA ALA A 167 9.43 12.65 20.81
C ALA A 167 10.90 12.20 20.92
N TYR A 168 11.39 11.48 19.91
CA TYR A 168 12.80 11.07 19.83
C TYR A 168 13.77 12.25 19.78
N ASN A 169 13.41 13.28 19.01
CA ASN A 169 14.18 14.52 18.88
C ASN A 169 14.05 15.43 20.11
N ASN A 170 13.30 15.04 21.15
CA ASN A 170 13.01 15.85 22.33
C ASN A 170 12.21 17.13 22.04
N GLU A 171 11.50 17.21 20.91
CA GLU A 171 10.66 18.36 20.53
C GLU A 171 9.34 18.39 21.31
N ILE A 172 8.89 17.22 21.77
CA ILE A 172 7.72 17.06 22.65
C ILE A 172 8.09 16.22 23.88
N LYS A 173 7.54 16.57 25.03
CA LYS A 173 7.75 15.89 26.33
C LYS A 173 6.49 15.98 27.19
N GLY A 174 6.31 15.03 28.11
CA GLY A 174 5.18 15.02 29.03
C GLY A 174 3.86 14.54 28.42
N ASP A 175 2.75 14.81 29.11
CA ASP A 175 1.36 14.47 28.71
C ASP A 175 1.14 13.02 28.25
N ILE A 176 1.76 12.06 28.94
CA ILE A 176 1.71 10.63 28.60
C ILE A 176 0.26 10.15 28.40
N GLU A 177 -0.66 10.58 29.26
CA GLU A 177 -2.08 10.19 29.23
C GLU A 177 -2.74 10.47 27.87
N LYS A 178 -2.39 11.59 27.21
CA LYS A 178 -2.92 11.96 25.89
C LYS A 178 -2.47 10.99 24.80
N PHE A 179 -1.29 10.40 24.95
CA PHE A 179 -0.64 9.57 23.93
C PHE A 179 -0.70 8.06 24.23
N LYS A 180 -1.22 7.63 25.40
CA LYS A 180 -1.31 6.21 25.76
C LYS A 180 -2.05 5.36 24.74
N GLY A 181 -3.14 5.90 24.18
CA GLY A 181 -3.96 5.22 23.16
C GLY A 181 -3.37 5.31 21.74
N PHE A 182 -2.34 6.11 21.54
CA PHE A 182 -1.80 6.40 20.22
C PHE A 182 -0.77 5.35 19.81
N VAL A 183 -1.23 4.34 19.07
CA VAL A 183 -0.46 3.17 18.66
C VAL A 183 -0.45 3.07 17.14
N TYR A 184 0.62 2.52 16.58
CA TYR A 184 0.71 2.21 15.16
C TYR A 184 -0.51 1.40 14.66
N PRO A 185 -1.21 1.87 13.61
CA PRO A 185 -2.40 1.21 13.13
C PRO A 185 -2.04 -0.02 12.28
N ARG A 186 -2.07 -1.20 12.90
CA ARG A 186 -1.75 -2.50 12.23
C ARG A 186 -2.57 -2.76 10.98
N GLN A 187 -3.74 -2.12 10.83
CA GLN A 187 -4.56 -2.20 9.64
C GLN A 187 -3.82 -1.75 8.38
N PHE A 188 -2.87 -0.81 8.51
CA PHE A 188 -2.11 -0.31 7.36
C PHE A 188 -1.31 -1.42 6.69
N ASP A 189 -0.57 -2.22 7.46
CA ASP A 189 0.19 -3.36 6.94
C ASP A 189 -0.72 -4.38 6.24
N ILE A 190 -1.94 -4.57 6.75
CA ILE A 190 -2.92 -5.52 6.22
C ILE A 190 -3.43 -5.03 4.87
N GLU A 191 -3.88 -3.78 4.78
CA GLU A 191 -4.40 -3.21 3.53
C GLU A 191 -3.32 -3.09 2.45
N ILE A 192 -2.08 -2.72 2.82
CA ILE A 192 -0.95 -2.69 1.87
C ILE A 192 -0.70 -4.09 1.26
N LYS A 193 -0.67 -5.14 2.09
CA LYS A 193 -0.46 -6.51 1.60
C LYS A 193 -1.62 -6.97 0.72
N LYS A 194 -2.85 -6.72 1.17
CA LYS A 194 -4.04 -7.05 0.40
C LYS A 194 -4.00 -6.40 -0.98
N LYS A 195 -3.68 -5.12 -1.05
CA LYS A 195 -3.60 -4.39 -2.32
C LYS A 195 -2.49 -4.93 -3.24
N ILE A 196 -1.35 -5.34 -2.69
CA ILE A 196 -0.29 -6.03 -3.45
C ILE A 196 -0.82 -7.33 -4.06
N ASP A 197 -1.54 -8.14 -3.28
CA ASP A 197 -2.07 -9.40 -3.75
C ASP A 197 -3.15 -9.20 -4.82
N ASP A 198 -4.03 -8.21 -4.63
CA ASP A 198 -5.06 -7.82 -5.61
C ASP A 198 -4.42 -7.40 -6.94
N LEU A 199 -3.41 -6.51 -6.92
CA LEU A 199 -2.68 -6.06 -8.10
C LEU A 199 -1.94 -7.22 -8.82
N ARG A 200 -1.33 -8.14 -8.06
CA ARG A 200 -0.67 -9.33 -8.62
C ARG A 200 -1.66 -10.29 -9.27
N ASN A 201 -2.84 -10.46 -8.68
CA ASN A 201 -3.88 -11.29 -9.25
C ASN A 201 -4.44 -10.66 -10.54
N GLU A 202 -4.62 -9.34 -10.56
CA GLU A 202 -5.03 -8.62 -11.76
C GLU A 202 -4.00 -8.79 -12.90
N LEU A 203 -2.70 -8.67 -12.62
CA LEU A 203 -1.64 -8.94 -13.61
C LEU A 203 -1.75 -10.36 -14.20
N LYS A 204 -1.92 -11.38 -13.36
CA LYS A 204 -2.07 -12.77 -13.82
C LYS A 204 -3.24 -12.94 -14.77
N ILE A 205 -4.37 -12.30 -14.49
CA ILE A 205 -5.56 -12.33 -15.36
C ILE A 205 -5.26 -11.66 -16.70
N LEU A 206 -4.58 -10.51 -16.69
CA LEU A 206 -4.20 -9.78 -17.91
C LEU A 206 -3.18 -10.53 -18.76
N ASP A 207 -2.32 -11.36 -18.15
CA ASP A 207 -1.35 -12.20 -18.85
C ASP A 207 -2.00 -13.47 -19.43
N ASN A 208 -2.90 -14.13 -18.69
CA ASN A 208 -3.62 -15.31 -19.18
C ASN A 208 -4.52 -15.00 -20.39
N ASN A 209 -5.12 -13.80 -20.43
CA ASN A 209 -5.92 -13.37 -21.58
C ASN A 209 -5.11 -13.31 -22.88
N LYS A 210 -3.79 -13.06 -22.83
CA LYS A 210 -2.94 -13.11 -24.03
C LYS A 210 -2.79 -14.53 -24.59
N ILE A 211 -2.75 -15.54 -23.73
CA ILE A 211 -2.59 -16.94 -24.15
C ILE A 211 -3.86 -17.42 -24.87
N VAL A 212 -5.03 -17.05 -24.35
CA VAL A 212 -6.32 -17.38 -24.98
C VAL A 212 -6.47 -16.66 -26.33
N ASP A 213 -6.10 -15.38 -26.39
CA ASP A 213 -6.16 -14.59 -27.63
C ASP A 213 -5.16 -15.15 -28.68
N PHE A 214 -3.94 -15.59 -28.28
CA PHE A 214 -2.98 -16.28 -29.16
C PHE A 214 -3.47 -17.65 -29.66
N ILE A 215 -4.09 -18.45 -28.80
CA ILE A 215 -4.66 -19.76 -29.18
C ILE A 215 -5.80 -19.57 -30.18
N HIS A 216 -6.68 -18.58 -29.96
CA HIS A 216 -7.76 -18.26 -30.88
C HIS A 216 -7.23 -17.79 -32.25
N GLU A 217 -6.10 -17.10 -32.29
CA GLU A 217 -5.42 -16.71 -33.53
C GLU A 217 -4.80 -17.91 -34.26
N PHE A 218 -4.18 -18.84 -33.52
CA PHE A 218 -3.59 -20.06 -34.07
C PHE A 218 -4.62 -21.01 -34.71
N PHE A 219 -5.83 -21.10 -34.14
CA PHE A 219 -6.91 -21.96 -34.67
C PHE A 219 -7.76 -21.31 -35.78
N LYS A 220 -7.49 -20.04 -36.14
CA LYS A 220 -8.19 -19.33 -37.22
C LYS A 220 -7.43 -19.33 -38.56
N ASN A 221 -6.16 -19.75 -38.56
CA ASN A 221 -5.34 -19.99 -39.76
C ASN A 221 -5.35 -21.48 -40.13
#